data_AF-A0AAJ1CFK6-F1
#
_entry.id   AF-A0AAJ1CFK6-F1
#
_cell.length_a   1.000
_cell.length_b   1.000
_cell.length_c   1.000
_cell.angle_alpha   90.00
_cell.angle_beta   90.00
_cell.angle_gamma   90.00
#
_symmetry.space_group_name_H-M   'P 1'
#
loop_
_entity.id
_entity.type
_entity.pdbx_description
1 polymer ?
#
loop_
_entity_poly.entity_id
_entity_poly.type
_entity_poly.pdbx_seq_one_letter_code
_entity_poly.pdbx_strand_id
1 'polypeptide(L)'
;MHDDCDNEWLYEDLEDDAMMDLLIGDIVGENDLQQSNISNNIKSQKSMRIIRKNTDGAYEIYDPLSQNIVELPLDYINVGQFCYGFAVTCVESECFINDNYDNPIYKRVYGLINIDGKCIVAPYYTRIRILNCQFAEVEYAGETRLINFQGQIQVYRGNNPVFIPSEYIWGWNYQDGLACVKSVNNHYFFINIKGDVIINVKEGQPESFVNGYAKITNNYGECIFITTTGEIKIHNGPQIIYISSKYAWAWDFHNGLARVKLNSKYGYVNINNEEIIPLQYTYASDFFNGLAIVELDCKYGCINTLGAVVVPIEYDEIQSFTTNGAVVRIGGRPPCTSEAGNFIIGGKYGLLDNNGKLIVPARYEYIGPFRNGWAVVIYKQAFRNLKGYINLAGSLVVQNAGRPTYVPSKYDWGWDFSEGLARVLIHKEVDLYGFVDIYGNEVIPPKYQYAENFSEGLACVYNGIKYGYVDKNGYEIIPLKYDEAGNFSDGLAKVRIGGKYGKYSPILDKIEIEDARYGYINNLGIERIPILYSHANDFSEGLAAVCMHNKWGFINRTGNVVVPLKYDCVHDFKSGFAQVFYNGKKLGINMRGEEFDIKFIELVRRLNLKGTPDDVD
;
A
#
# COMPACT_ATOMS: atom_id res chain seq x y z
N MET A 1 -1.09 -40.98 -11.94
CA MET A 1 -0.64 -42.39 -11.84
C MET A 1 0.53 -42.43 -10.86
N HIS A 2 0.62 -43.49 -10.05
CA HIS A 2 1.71 -43.75 -9.11
C HIS A 2 3.01 -44.01 -9.89
N ASP A 3 4.15 -43.56 -9.36
CA ASP A 3 5.49 -43.58 -9.99
C ASP A 3 6.13 -44.98 -10.15
N ASP A 4 5.38 -46.08 -10.02
CA ASP A 4 5.94 -47.45 -9.95
C ASP A 4 5.72 -48.31 -11.21
N CYS A 5 5.31 -47.73 -12.35
CA CYS A 5 5.02 -48.46 -13.59
C CYS A 5 6.08 -48.21 -14.67
N ASP A 6 7.32 -48.67 -14.47
CA ASP A 6 8.29 -48.79 -15.56
C ASP A 6 7.95 -50.04 -16.41
N ASN A 7 7.81 -49.88 -17.75
CA ASN A 7 7.53 -50.92 -18.76
C ASN A 7 6.10 -51.51 -18.87
N GLU A 8 5.04 -50.83 -18.43
CA GLU A 8 3.66 -51.36 -18.48
C GLU A 8 2.81 -50.84 -19.67
N TRP A 9 1.91 -51.70 -20.19
CA TRP A 9 1.02 -51.46 -21.35
C TRP A 9 -0.36 -50.94 -20.88
N LEU A 10 -0.89 -49.87 -21.49
CA LEU A 10 -2.24 -49.32 -21.23
C LEU A 10 -3.15 -49.45 -22.47
N TYR A 11 -4.46 -49.66 -22.28
CA TYR A 11 -5.44 -49.98 -23.34
C TYR A 11 -6.65 -49.02 -23.39
N GLU A 12 -7.26 -48.83 -24.57
CA GLU A 12 -8.58 -48.17 -24.78
C GLU A 12 -9.39 -48.96 -25.83
N ASP A 13 -10.70 -49.11 -25.61
CA ASP A 13 -11.66 -49.73 -26.55
C ASP A 13 -12.56 -48.64 -27.17
N LEU A 14 -12.51 -48.44 -28.49
CA LEU A 14 -13.14 -47.29 -29.17
C LEU A 14 -14.62 -47.47 -29.57
N GLU A 15 -15.38 -48.39 -28.93
CA GLU A 15 -16.76 -48.69 -29.38
C GLU A 15 -17.93 -48.18 -28.51
N ASP A 16 -17.72 -47.53 -27.36
CA ASP A 16 -18.86 -47.01 -26.58
C ASP A 16 -18.63 -45.59 -26.02
N ASP A 17 -19.60 -44.69 -26.28
CA ASP A 17 -19.74 -43.32 -25.74
C ASP A 17 -19.95 -43.26 -24.20
N ALA A 18 -19.65 -44.34 -23.49
CA ALA A 18 -19.86 -44.47 -22.06
C ALA A 18 -18.53 -44.32 -21.30
N MET A 19 -18.50 -43.31 -20.43
CA MET A 19 -17.53 -43.14 -19.35
C MET A 19 -17.18 -44.49 -18.70
N MET A 20 -15.91 -44.91 -18.74
CA MET A 20 -15.45 -46.05 -17.96
C MET A 20 -14.08 -45.77 -17.36
N ASP A 21 -14.00 -46.00 -16.04
CA ASP A 21 -12.79 -46.05 -15.25
C ASP A 21 -11.78 -47.03 -15.87
N LEU A 22 -10.49 -46.65 -15.85
CA LEU A 22 -9.38 -47.52 -16.18
C LEU A 22 -9.47 -48.83 -15.37
N LEU A 23 -9.88 -49.92 -16.01
CA LEU A 23 -9.70 -51.27 -15.51
C LEU A 23 -8.33 -51.77 -15.97
N ILE A 24 -7.44 -51.93 -15.00
CA ILE A 24 -6.14 -52.59 -15.13
C ILE A 24 -6.39 -54.04 -15.56
N GLY A 25 -5.98 -54.40 -16.78
CA GLY A 25 -6.12 -55.74 -17.33
C GLY A 25 -4.85 -56.21 -18.03
N ASP A 26 -4.16 -57.14 -17.38
CA ASP A 26 -3.11 -58.07 -17.81
C ASP A 26 -1.93 -57.64 -18.71
N ILE A 27 -0.76 -58.01 -18.19
CA ILE A 27 0.61 -57.82 -18.66
C ILE A 27 0.88 -58.69 -19.89
N VAL A 28 1.40 -58.12 -20.97
CA VAL A 28 1.93 -58.89 -22.12
C VAL A 28 3.42 -58.55 -22.28
N GLY A 29 4.28 -59.56 -22.19
CA GLY A 29 5.73 -59.38 -22.35
C GLY A 29 6.11 -59.23 -23.83
N GLU A 30 7.24 -58.55 -24.08
CA GLU A 30 7.78 -58.29 -25.44
C GLU A 30 7.92 -59.54 -26.33
N ASN A 31 8.00 -60.73 -25.74
CA ASN A 31 8.10 -62.01 -26.46
C ASN A 31 6.76 -62.56 -26.98
N ASP A 32 5.62 -62.04 -26.53
CA ASP A 32 4.29 -62.50 -26.96
C ASP A 32 3.79 -61.78 -28.22
N LEU A 33 4.49 -60.74 -28.67
CA LEU A 33 4.20 -60.03 -29.93
C LEU A 33 4.61 -60.83 -31.19
N GLN A 34 5.50 -61.82 -31.06
CA GLN A 34 6.05 -62.57 -32.21
C GLN A 34 5.56 -64.02 -32.35
N GLN A 35 4.79 -64.57 -31.41
CA GLN A 35 4.22 -65.92 -31.54
C GLN A 35 2.70 -65.91 -31.53
N SER A 36 2.14 -66.01 -32.74
CA SER A 36 0.87 -66.61 -33.21
C SER A 36 -0.22 -67.11 -32.24
N ASN A 37 -0.45 -66.52 -31.06
CA ASN A 37 -1.61 -66.84 -30.20
C ASN A 37 -2.54 -65.66 -29.91
N ILE A 38 -2.31 -64.52 -30.56
CA ILE A 38 -3.24 -63.39 -30.60
C ILE A 38 -4.07 -63.45 -31.90
N SER A 39 -4.62 -64.62 -32.26
CA SER A 39 -5.33 -64.77 -33.55
C SER A 39 -6.85 -64.92 -33.44
N ASN A 40 -7.43 -64.99 -32.23
CA ASN A 40 -8.88 -65.21 -32.09
C ASN A 40 -9.66 -64.17 -31.27
N ASN A 41 -9.02 -63.32 -30.45
CA ASN A 41 -9.71 -62.23 -29.74
C ASN A 41 -9.50 -60.81 -30.30
N ILE A 42 -8.49 -60.59 -31.17
CA ILE A 42 -8.25 -59.25 -31.79
C ILE A 42 -9.07 -59.02 -33.07
N LYS A 43 -9.70 -60.06 -33.64
CA LYS A 43 -10.52 -59.89 -34.85
C LYS A 43 -11.79 -59.05 -34.65
N SER A 44 -12.17 -58.73 -33.41
CA SER A 44 -13.32 -57.86 -33.09
C SER A 44 -12.96 -56.47 -32.54
N GLN A 45 -11.69 -56.15 -32.28
CA GLN A 45 -11.28 -54.85 -31.70
C GLN A 45 -10.32 -54.13 -32.67
N LYS A 46 -10.89 -53.36 -33.60
CA LYS A 46 -10.15 -52.59 -34.62
C LYS A 46 -9.55 -51.27 -34.09
N SER A 47 -9.41 -51.15 -32.78
CA SER A 47 -9.45 -49.86 -32.11
C SER A 47 -8.54 -49.75 -30.88
N MET A 48 -7.61 -50.67 -30.67
CA MET A 48 -6.66 -50.60 -29.56
C MET A 48 -5.42 -49.77 -29.93
N ARG A 49 -4.81 -49.00 -29.02
CA ARG A 49 -3.47 -48.38 -29.18
C ARG A 49 -2.75 -48.40 -27.83
N ILE A 50 -1.42 -48.58 -27.81
CA ILE A 50 -0.67 -48.77 -26.57
C ILE A 50 0.43 -47.72 -26.39
N ILE A 51 0.60 -47.23 -25.16
CA ILE A 51 1.68 -46.34 -24.74
C ILE A 51 2.64 -47.12 -23.83
N ARG A 52 3.95 -47.03 -24.08
CA ARG A 52 5.00 -47.57 -23.18
C ARG A 52 6.06 -46.52 -22.89
N LYS A 53 6.83 -46.68 -21.81
CA LYS A 53 8.05 -45.92 -21.57
C LYS A 53 9.23 -46.78 -22.01
N ASN A 54 10.08 -46.28 -22.89
CA ASN A 54 11.23 -47.00 -23.41
C ASN A 54 12.43 -46.93 -22.45
N THR A 55 13.50 -47.66 -22.77
CA THR A 55 14.69 -47.78 -21.90
C THR A 55 15.43 -46.47 -21.66
N ASP A 56 15.25 -45.49 -22.54
CA ASP A 56 15.82 -44.15 -22.43
C ASP A 56 14.91 -43.18 -21.66
N GLY A 57 13.76 -43.67 -21.18
CA GLY A 57 12.79 -42.92 -20.39
C GLY A 57 11.76 -42.15 -21.21
N ALA A 58 11.78 -42.24 -22.54
CA ALA A 58 10.83 -41.59 -23.44
C ALA A 58 9.54 -42.41 -23.56
N TYR A 59 8.39 -41.75 -23.72
CA TYR A 59 7.13 -42.43 -23.99
C TYR A 59 7.01 -42.77 -25.48
N GLU A 60 6.59 -43.97 -25.82
CA GLU A 60 6.32 -44.45 -27.17
C GLU A 60 4.83 -44.74 -27.34
N ILE A 61 4.23 -44.25 -28.43
CA ILE A 61 2.84 -44.55 -28.82
C ILE A 61 2.86 -45.52 -29.99
N TYR A 62 2.23 -46.69 -29.83
CA TYR A 62 2.03 -47.68 -30.89
C TYR A 62 0.59 -47.63 -31.43
N ASP A 63 0.48 -47.41 -32.73
CA ASP A 63 -0.78 -47.51 -33.47
C ASP A 63 -0.83 -48.83 -34.27
N PRO A 64 -1.65 -49.83 -33.88
CA PRO A 64 -1.73 -51.10 -34.57
C PRO A 64 -2.47 -51.04 -35.90
N LEU A 65 -3.17 -49.93 -36.23
CA LEU A 65 -3.75 -49.74 -37.56
C LEU A 65 -2.70 -49.33 -38.59
N SER A 66 -1.72 -48.51 -38.20
CA SER A 66 -0.64 -48.07 -39.08
C SER A 66 0.67 -48.82 -38.87
N GLN A 67 0.77 -49.63 -37.81
CA GLN A 67 1.99 -50.30 -37.34
C GLN A 67 3.15 -49.34 -37.03
N ASN A 68 2.85 -48.06 -36.79
CA ASN A 68 3.84 -47.05 -36.47
C ASN A 68 4.07 -46.95 -34.95
N ILE A 69 5.33 -46.76 -34.57
CA ILE A 69 5.74 -46.39 -33.21
C ILE A 69 6.25 -44.95 -33.28
N VAL A 70 5.73 -44.10 -32.41
CA VAL A 70 6.13 -42.70 -32.29
C VAL A 70 6.72 -42.45 -30.91
N GLU A 71 7.99 -42.08 -30.86
CA GLU A 71 8.67 -41.61 -29.65
C GLU A 71 8.27 -40.16 -29.35
N LEU A 72 7.84 -39.92 -28.11
CA LEU A 72 7.55 -38.60 -27.58
C LEU A 72 8.82 -37.95 -27.01
N PRO A 73 8.92 -36.61 -27.07
CA PRO A 73 10.03 -35.89 -26.43
C PRO A 73 10.13 -36.22 -24.92
N LEU A 74 11.37 -36.40 -24.43
CA LEU A 74 11.68 -36.72 -23.02
C LEU A 74 11.13 -35.70 -22.01
N ASP A 75 10.83 -34.48 -22.45
CA ASP A 75 10.31 -33.40 -21.60
C ASP A 75 8.89 -33.68 -21.06
N TYR A 76 8.16 -34.64 -21.64
CA TYR A 76 6.81 -35.01 -21.21
C TYR A 76 6.84 -36.16 -20.19
N ILE A 77 6.35 -35.88 -18.99
CA ILE A 77 6.55 -36.74 -17.80
C ILE A 77 5.36 -37.70 -17.57
N ASN A 78 4.20 -37.44 -18.18
CA ASN A 78 3.02 -38.31 -18.03
C ASN A 78 2.07 -38.19 -19.23
N VAL A 79 1.43 -39.29 -19.62
CA VAL A 79 0.34 -39.33 -20.60
C VAL A 79 -0.94 -39.76 -19.88
N GLY A 80 -1.89 -38.83 -19.73
CA GLY A 80 -3.06 -39.02 -18.88
C GLY A 80 -4.30 -39.55 -19.60
N GLN A 81 -4.70 -38.89 -20.69
CA GLN A 81 -5.85 -39.26 -21.53
C GLN A 81 -5.38 -39.43 -22.97
N PHE A 82 -5.68 -40.57 -23.58
CA PHE A 82 -5.42 -40.83 -24.99
C PHE A 82 -6.72 -41.27 -25.63
N CYS A 83 -7.24 -40.52 -26.60
CA CYS A 83 -8.43 -40.89 -27.36
C CYS A 83 -8.52 -40.08 -28.66
N TYR A 84 -9.24 -40.61 -29.66
CA TYR A 84 -9.45 -39.98 -30.97
C TYR A 84 -8.18 -39.55 -31.73
N GLY A 85 -7.04 -40.19 -31.44
CA GLY A 85 -5.76 -39.87 -32.08
C GLY A 85 -5.00 -38.69 -31.46
N PHE A 86 -5.34 -38.31 -30.23
CA PHE A 86 -4.64 -37.27 -29.46
C PHE A 86 -4.30 -37.78 -28.06
N ALA A 87 -3.19 -37.29 -27.51
CA ALA A 87 -2.74 -37.59 -26.16
C ALA A 87 -2.61 -36.31 -25.34
N VAL A 88 -3.13 -36.32 -24.12
CA VAL A 88 -2.88 -35.29 -23.11
C VAL A 88 -1.56 -35.60 -22.41
N THR A 89 -0.59 -34.72 -22.55
CA THR A 89 0.72 -34.84 -21.92
C THR A 89 0.87 -33.80 -20.82
N CYS A 90 1.71 -34.06 -19.81
CA CYS A 90 2.07 -33.05 -18.82
C CYS A 90 3.57 -32.80 -18.78
N VAL A 91 3.94 -31.56 -18.45
CA VAL A 91 5.30 -31.19 -18.06
C VAL A 91 5.27 -30.59 -16.66
N GLU A 92 6.35 -30.75 -15.91
CA GLU A 92 6.56 -30.02 -14.65
C GLU A 92 7.07 -28.62 -14.99
N SER A 93 6.29 -27.59 -14.62
CA SER A 93 6.76 -26.21 -14.71
C SER A 93 7.34 -25.77 -13.36
N GLU A 94 8.56 -25.23 -13.39
CA GLU A 94 9.18 -24.58 -12.23
C GLU A 94 8.33 -23.36 -11.81
N CYS A 95 7.84 -23.35 -10.57
CA CYS A 95 7.37 -22.10 -9.96
C CYS A 95 8.58 -21.29 -9.49
N PHE A 96 8.61 -20.02 -9.84
CA PHE A 96 9.44 -19.05 -9.13
C PHE A 96 8.93 -18.91 -7.70
N ILE A 97 9.83 -19.26 -6.77
CA ILE A 97 9.96 -18.94 -5.34
C ILE A 97 8.74 -18.22 -4.72
N ASN A 98 8.05 -18.92 -3.81
CA ASN A 98 7.30 -18.29 -2.74
C ASN A 98 8.31 -18.06 -1.60
N ASP A 99 8.51 -16.81 -1.17
CA ASP A 99 9.54 -16.34 -0.21
C ASP A 99 9.48 -16.96 1.21
N ASN A 100 8.82 -18.11 1.42
CA ASN A 100 8.68 -18.73 2.74
C ASN A 100 8.89 -20.25 2.81
N TYR A 101 9.29 -20.95 1.73
CA TYR A 101 9.62 -22.39 1.82
C TYR A 101 10.74 -22.80 0.85
N ASP A 102 11.78 -23.46 1.36
CA ASP A 102 12.94 -24.03 0.63
C ASP A 102 12.60 -25.22 -0.29
N ASN A 103 11.35 -25.38 -0.74
CA ASN A 103 10.95 -26.44 -1.67
C ASN A 103 10.29 -25.83 -2.92
N PRO A 104 10.81 -26.08 -4.13
CA PRO A 104 10.13 -25.71 -5.37
C PRO A 104 8.77 -26.42 -5.44
N ILE A 105 7.69 -25.65 -5.51
CA ILE A 105 6.35 -26.18 -5.76
C ILE A 105 6.21 -26.33 -7.27
N TYR A 106 6.45 -27.52 -7.81
CA TYR A 106 6.23 -27.77 -9.24
C TYR A 106 4.73 -27.74 -9.56
N LYS A 107 4.33 -26.87 -10.50
CA LYS A 107 2.97 -26.87 -11.03
C LYS A 107 2.95 -27.72 -12.29
N ARG A 108 2.17 -28.81 -12.28
CA ARG A 108 1.91 -29.61 -13.48
C ARG A 108 1.05 -28.81 -14.44
N VAL A 109 1.50 -28.68 -15.68
CA VAL A 109 0.76 -28.06 -16.77
C VAL A 109 0.60 -29.07 -17.90
N TYR A 110 -0.58 -29.04 -18.53
CA TYR A 110 -1.03 -30.06 -19.49
C TYR A 110 -1.11 -29.48 -20.89
N GLY A 111 -0.68 -30.26 -21.87
CA GLY A 111 -0.72 -30.00 -23.30
C GLY A 111 -1.37 -31.15 -24.07
N LEU A 112 -1.51 -30.98 -25.38
CA LEU A 112 -2.10 -31.94 -26.29
C LEU A 112 -1.15 -32.20 -27.46
N ILE A 113 -0.89 -33.46 -27.75
CA ILE A 113 -0.14 -33.92 -28.91
C ILE A 113 -1.04 -34.79 -29.79
N ASN A 114 -0.73 -34.88 -31.09
CA ASN A 114 -1.36 -35.88 -31.95
C ASN A 114 -0.54 -37.20 -31.93
N ILE A 115 -1.07 -38.20 -32.62
CA ILE A 115 -0.43 -39.51 -32.79
C ILE A 115 0.95 -39.50 -33.48
N ASP A 116 1.27 -38.45 -34.23
CA ASP A 116 2.58 -38.28 -34.87
C ASP A 116 3.60 -37.61 -33.92
N GLY A 117 3.23 -37.40 -32.65
CA GLY A 117 4.07 -36.72 -31.66
C GLY A 117 4.12 -35.20 -31.86
N LYS A 118 3.31 -34.65 -32.78
CA LYS A 118 3.24 -33.21 -33.02
C LYS A 118 2.45 -32.54 -31.91
N CYS A 119 3.04 -31.53 -31.28
CA CYS A 119 2.34 -30.65 -30.35
C CYS A 119 1.22 -29.87 -31.07
N ILE A 120 -0.01 -30.09 -30.63
CA ILE A 120 -1.21 -29.37 -31.06
C ILE A 120 -1.51 -28.22 -30.10
N VAL A 121 -1.34 -28.49 -28.80
CA VAL A 121 -1.55 -27.54 -27.72
C VAL A 121 -0.36 -27.63 -26.78
N ALA A 122 0.39 -26.55 -26.64
CA ALA A 122 1.52 -26.50 -25.73
C ALA A 122 1.04 -26.57 -24.26
N PRO A 123 1.87 -27.10 -23.35
CA PRO A 123 1.42 -27.43 -22.00
C PRO A 123 1.30 -26.19 -21.10
N TYR A 124 0.15 -25.52 -21.16
CA TYR A 124 -0.13 -24.30 -20.39
C TYR A 124 -1.29 -24.44 -19.40
N TYR A 125 -2.08 -25.50 -19.51
CA TYR A 125 -3.39 -25.61 -18.89
C TYR A 125 -3.30 -26.39 -17.57
N THR A 126 -4.18 -26.08 -16.63
CA THR A 126 -4.28 -26.85 -15.37
C THR A 126 -5.02 -28.17 -15.57
N ARG A 127 -5.81 -28.29 -16.64
CA ARG A 127 -6.49 -29.51 -17.06
C ARG A 127 -6.75 -29.49 -18.57
N ILE A 128 -6.66 -30.65 -19.21
CA ILE A 128 -7.21 -30.89 -20.55
C ILE A 128 -8.06 -32.16 -20.50
N ARG A 129 -9.25 -32.12 -21.09
CA ARG A 129 -10.14 -33.26 -21.28
C ARG A 129 -10.57 -33.35 -22.73
N ILE A 130 -10.14 -34.38 -23.45
CA ILE A 130 -10.60 -34.64 -24.82
C ILE A 130 -12.08 -35.04 -24.77
N LEU A 131 -12.91 -34.40 -25.60
CA LEU A 131 -14.35 -34.66 -25.66
C LEU A 131 -14.73 -35.54 -26.86
N ASN A 132 -14.13 -35.28 -28.03
CA ASN A 132 -14.35 -36.04 -29.26
C ASN A 132 -13.20 -35.79 -30.26
N CYS A 133 -13.34 -36.27 -31.50
CA CYS A 133 -12.36 -36.12 -32.58
C CYS A 133 -12.18 -34.69 -33.13
N GLN A 134 -12.87 -33.69 -32.59
CA GLN A 134 -12.77 -32.28 -33.02
C GLN A 134 -12.39 -31.32 -31.89
N PHE A 135 -12.78 -31.63 -30.64
CA PHE A 135 -12.68 -30.70 -29.52
C PHE A 135 -12.12 -31.36 -28.26
N ALA A 136 -11.37 -30.56 -27.51
CA ALA A 136 -11.06 -30.81 -26.12
C ALA A 136 -11.53 -29.64 -25.26
N GLU A 137 -11.73 -29.90 -23.98
CA GLU A 137 -11.97 -28.92 -22.95
C GLU A 137 -10.65 -28.62 -22.23
N VAL A 138 -10.36 -27.35 -21.99
CA VAL A 138 -9.15 -26.89 -21.31
C VAL A 138 -9.50 -25.98 -20.15
N GLU A 139 -8.74 -26.07 -19.06
CA GLU A 139 -8.89 -25.23 -17.87
C GLU A 139 -7.67 -24.33 -17.68
N TYR A 140 -7.89 -23.04 -17.46
CA TYR A 140 -6.86 -22.07 -17.14
C TYR A 140 -7.40 -21.04 -16.15
N ALA A 141 -6.64 -20.79 -15.08
CA ALA A 141 -7.00 -19.83 -14.02
C ALA A 141 -8.42 -20.03 -13.45
N GLY A 142 -8.89 -21.29 -13.37
CA GLY A 142 -10.22 -21.64 -12.85
C GLY A 142 -11.37 -21.47 -13.85
N GLU A 143 -11.07 -21.09 -15.10
CA GLU A 143 -12.05 -21.02 -16.18
C GLU A 143 -11.85 -22.15 -17.19
N THR A 144 -12.96 -22.65 -17.71
CA THR A 144 -12.98 -23.75 -18.69
C THR A 144 -13.38 -23.23 -20.07
N ARG A 145 -12.72 -23.71 -21.13
CA ARG A 145 -13.00 -23.37 -22.54
C ARG A 145 -12.86 -24.59 -23.45
N LEU A 146 -13.48 -24.54 -24.63
CA LEU A 146 -13.21 -25.50 -25.69
C LEU A 146 -11.98 -25.08 -26.51
N ILE A 147 -11.18 -26.05 -26.90
CA ILE A 147 -10.11 -25.92 -27.89
C ILE A 147 -10.39 -26.88 -29.04
N ASN A 148 -10.18 -26.45 -30.27
CA ASN A 148 -10.21 -27.35 -31.41
C ASN A 148 -8.81 -27.96 -31.65
N PHE A 149 -8.74 -29.03 -32.46
CA PHE A 149 -7.45 -29.67 -32.77
C PHE A 149 -6.58 -28.92 -33.80
N GLN A 150 -6.92 -27.67 -34.09
CA GLN A 150 -6.04 -26.69 -34.72
C GLN A 150 -5.35 -25.79 -33.67
N GLY A 151 -5.57 -26.03 -32.37
CA GLY A 151 -5.00 -25.27 -31.26
C GLY A 151 -5.72 -23.95 -30.97
N GLN A 152 -6.89 -23.73 -31.56
CA GLN A 152 -7.65 -22.48 -31.39
C GLN A 152 -8.61 -22.59 -30.22
N ILE A 153 -8.67 -21.54 -29.40
CA ILE A 153 -9.51 -21.49 -28.20
C ILE A 153 -10.83 -20.83 -28.53
N GLN A 154 -11.92 -21.42 -28.04
CA GLN A 154 -13.25 -20.85 -28.15
C GLN A 154 -13.43 -19.72 -27.14
N VAL A 155 -13.82 -18.56 -27.64
CA VAL A 155 -14.31 -17.41 -26.87
C VAL A 155 -15.70 -17.03 -27.37
N TYR A 156 -16.44 -16.27 -26.59
CA TYR A 156 -17.82 -15.91 -26.93
C TYR A 156 -17.96 -14.44 -27.31
N ARG A 157 -18.85 -14.17 -28.26
CA ARG A 157 -19.40 -12.86 -28.55
C ARG A 157 -20.91 -12.90 -28.29
N GLY A 158 -21.33 -12.48 -27.10
CA GLY A 158 -22.68 -12.77 -26.61
C GLY A 158 -22.87 -14.28 -26.53
N ASN A 159 -23.85 -14.82 -27.27
CA ASN A 159 -24.11 -16.26 -27.32
C ASN A 159 -23.41 -16.99 -28.48
N ASN A 160 -22.67 -16.26 -29.32
CA ASN A 160 -22.03 -16.85 -30.50
C ASN A 160 -20.58 -17.24 -30.18
N PRO A 161 -20.22 -18.53 -30.28
CA PRO A 161 -18.83 -18.96 -30.11
C PRO A 161 -17.98 -18.58 -31.33
N VAL A 162 -16.74 -18.18 -31.06
CA VAL A 162 -15.72 -17.83 -32.06
C VAL A 162 -14.39 -18.43 -31.62
N PHE A 163 -13.62 -18.98 -32.55
CA PHE A 163 -12.28 -19.49 -32.28
C PHE A 163 -11.23 -18.40 -32.54
N ILE A 164 -10.36 -18.13 -31.57
CA ILE A 164 -9.25 -17.18 -31.74
C ILE A 164 -8.07 -17.83 -32.50
N PRO A 165 -7.17 -17.05 -33.10
CA PRO A 165 -5.96 -17.60 -33.74
C PRO A 165 -5.12 -18.47 -32.78
N SER A 166 -4.46 -19.51 -33.32
CA SER A 166 -3.77 -20.53 -32.52
C SER A 166 -2.44 -20.09 -31.91
N GLU A 167 -1.94 -18.90 -32.27
CA GLU A 167 -0.78 -18.28 -31.61
C GLU A 167 -1.08 -17.78 -30.17
N TYR A 168 -2.36 -17.72 -29.78
CA TYR A 168 -2.80 -17.31 -28.46
C TYR A 168 -3.16 -18.52 -27.59
N ILE A 169 -2.68 -18.50 -26.34
CA ILE A 169 -2.82 -19.58 -25.36
C ILE A 169 -4.03 -19.41 -24.44
N TRP A 170 -4.63 -18.22 -24.42
CA TRP A 170 -5.88 -17.96 -23.71
C TRP A 170 -6.58 -16.74 -24.29
N GLY A 171 -7.88 -16.64 -24.09
CA GLY A 171 -8.67 -15.48 -24.45
C GLY A 171 -9.92 -15.32 -23.59
N TRP A 172 -10.24 -14.07 -23.29
CA TRP A 172 -11.51 -13.69 -22.68
C TRP A 172 -12.55 -13.39 -23.76
N ASN A 173 -13.82 -13.39 -23.36
CA ASN A 173 -14.93 -13.15 -24.27
C ASN A 173 -14.87 -11.74 -24.87
N TYR A 174 -15.41 -11.60 -26.08
CA TYR A 174 -15.51 -10.32 -26.75
C TYR A 174 -16.43 -9.38 -25.96
N GLN A 175 -15.84 -8.32 -25.43
CA GLN A 175 -16.54 -7.21 -24.77
C GLN A 175 -16.22 -5.93 -25.54
N ASP A 176 -17.24 -5.10 -25.81
CA ASP A 176 -17.11 -3.89 -26.62
C ASP A 176 -16.44 -4.10 -27.99
N GLY A 177 -16.59 -5.31 -28.55
CA GLY A 177 -16.04 -5.69 -29.86
C GLY A 177 -14.62 -6.24 -29.87
N LEU A 178 -13.95 -6.33 -28.70
CA LEU A 178 -12.59 -6.84 -28.56
C LEU A 178 -12.50 -7.99 -27.56
N ALA A 179 -11.62 -8.95 -27.85
CA ALA A 179 -11.25 -10.01 -26.90
C ALA A 179 -9.84 -9.73 -26.38
N CYS A 180 -9.66 -9.78 -25.06
CA CYS A 180 -8.33 -9.83 -24.47
C CYS A 180 -7.76 -11.24 -24.69
N VAL A 181 -6.55 -11.34 -25.23
CA VAL A 181 -5.88 -12.62 -25.50
C VAL A 181 -4.47 -12.61 -24.96
N LYS A 182 -3.98 -13.79 -24.62
CA LYS A 182 -2.66 -14.01 -24.05
C LYS A 182 -1.85 -14.88 -25.00
N SER A 183 -0.63 -14.46 -25.31
CA SER A 183 0.30 -15.21 -26.17
C SER A 183 1.16 -16.19 -25.37
N VAL A 184 1.84 -17.08 -26.10
CA VAL A 184 2.83 -18.04 -25.58
C VAL A 184 3.95 -17.37 -24.75
N ASN A 185 4.32 -16.13 -25.09
CA ASN A 185 5.35 -15.37 -24.39
C ASN A 185 4.81 -14.55 -23.21
N ASN A 186 3.62 -14.90 -22.70
CA ASN A 186 2.98 -14.23 -21.56
C ASN A 186 2.64 -12.75 -21.83
N HIS A 187 2.58 -12.33 -23.11
CA HIS A 187 2.17 -10.98 -23.53
C HIS A 187 0.68 -10.93 -23.85
N TYR A 188 0.05 -9.79 -23.55
CA TYR A 188 -1.38 -9.58 -23.75
C TYR A 188 -1.68 -8.68 -24.94
N PHE A 189 -2.78 -8.98 -25.62
CA PHE A 189 -3.28 -8.23 -26.76
C PHE A 189 -4.81 -8.09 -26.67
N PHE A 190 -5.35 -7.06 -27.30
CA PHE A 190 -6.77 -7.01 -27.63
C PHE A 190 -6.94 -7.17 -29.14
N ILE A 191 -7.70 -8.19 -29.53
CA ILE A 191 -7.96 -8.54 -30.92
C ILE A 191 -9.42 -8.28 -31.30
N ASN A 192 -9.65 -7.97 -32.57
CA ASN A 192 -11.00 -7.95 -33.14
C ASN A 192 -11.46 -9.36 -33.53
N ILE A 193 -12.70 -9.49 -34.00
CA ILE A 193 -13.31 -10.78 -34.37
C ILE A 193 -12.61 -11.51 -35.53
N LYS A 194 -11.78 -10.81 -36.31
CA LYS A 194 -11.00 -11.38 -37.41
C LYS A 194 -9.65 -11.91 -36.94
N GLY A 195 -9.28 -11.64 -35.68
CA GLY A 195 -7.97 -11.95 -35.13
C GLY A 195 -6.94 -10.82 -35.27
N ASP A 196 -7.32 -9.66 -35.85
CA ASP A 196 -6.38 -8.55 -36.00
C ASP A 196 -6.10 -7.91 -34.64
N VAL A 197 -4.83 -7.66 -34.34
CA VAL A 197 -4.40 -6.94 -33.13
C VAL A 197 -4.80 -5.48 -33.22
N ILE A 198 -5.66 -5.03 -32.31
CA ILE A 198 -6.07 -3.63 -32.17
C ILE A 198 -5.22 -2.92 -31.12
N ILE A 199 -4.95 -3.60 -30.00
CA ILE A 199 -4.16 -3.04 -28.90
C ILE A 199 -3.10 -4.05 -28.49
N ASN A 200 -1.84 -3.64 -28.56
CA ASN A 200 -0.71 -4.35 -27.95
C ASN A 200 -0.52 -3.82 -26.52
N VAL A 201 -0.69 -4.66 -25.50
CA VAL A 201 -0.49 -4.28 -24.09
C VAL A 201 0.99 -4.37 -23.76
N LYS A 202 1.62 -3.21 -23.52
CA LYS A 202 3.08 -3.10 -23.38
C LYS A 202 3.57 -3.55 -22.00
N GLU A 203 2.84 -3.18 -20.95
CA GLU A 203 3.17 -3.47 -19.56
C GLU A 203 1.87 -3.68 -18.76
N GLY A 204 1.90 -4.58 -17.78
CA GLY A 204 0.76 -4.84 -16.87
C GLY A 204 -0.21 -5.94 -17.34
N GLN A 205 -1.18 -6.23 -16.48
CA GLN A 205 -2.22 -7.22 -16.71
C GLN A 205 -3.54 -6.52 -17.05
N PRO A 206 -4.11 -6.76 -18.24
CA PRO A 206 -5.39 -6.21 -18.65
C PRO A 206 -6.57 -7.01 -18.09
N GLU A 207 -7.65 -6.29 -17.78
CA GLU A 207 -8.98 -6.82 -17.55
C GLU A 207 -9.82 -6.73 -18.85
N SER A 208 -10.97 -7.41 -18.88
CA SER A 208 -11.90 -7.30 -20.01
C SER A 208 -12.52 -5.90 -20.10
N PHE A 209 -12.95 -5.51 -21.29
CA PHE A 209 -13.67 -4.24 -21.49
C PHE A 209 -15.00 -4.25 -20.74
N VAL A 210 -15.31 -3.12 -20.09
CA VAL A 210 -16.60 -2.83 -19.45
C VAL A 210 -16.96 -1.38 -19.75
N ASN A 211 -18.07 -1.18 -20.46
CA ASN A 211 -18.57 0.16 -20.84
C ASN A 211 -17.53 0.99 -21.62
N GLY A 212 -16.80 0.37 -22.55
CA GLY A 212 -15.85 1.03 -23.45
C GLY A 212 -14.44 1.22 -22.87
N TYR A 213 -14.19 0.75 -21.65
CA TYR A 213 -12.86 0.83 -21.01
C TYR A 213 -12.37 -0.53 -20.53
N ALA A 214 -11.07 -0.78 -20.71
CA ALA A 214 -10.36 -1.88 -20.05
C ALA A 214 -9.37 -1.31 -19.04
N LYS A 215 -9.29 -1.94 -17.88
CA LYS A 215 -8.31 -1.58 -16.84
C LYS A 215 -7.04 -2.40 -17.05
N ILE A 216 -5.88 -1.77 -16.94
CA ILE A 216 -4.57 -2.44 -16.92
C ILE A 216 -3.93 -2.18 -15.57
N THR A 217 -3.49 -3.22 -14.88
CA THR A 217 -2.90 -3.13 -13.54
C THR A 217 -1.45 -3.63 -13.55
N ASN A 218 -0.53 -2.93 -12.88
CA ASN A 218 0.84 -3.43 -12.70
C ASN A 218 0.99 -4.24 -11.40
N ASN A 219 2.18 -4.82 -11.20
CA ASN A 219 2.48 -5.63 -10.02
C ASN A 219 2.48 -4.84 -8.70
N TYR A 220 2.47 -3.51 -8.75
CA TYR A 220 2.39 -2.63 -7.58
C TYR A 220 0.96 -2.20 -7.26
N GLY A 221 -0.03 -2.63 -8.05
CA GLY A 221 -1.43 -2.27 -7.89
C GLY A 221 -1.84 -0.94 -8.52
N GLU A 222 -0.93 -0.23 -9.20
CA GLU A 222 -1.29 0.94 -9.99
C GLU A 222 -2.05 0.50 -11.24
N CYS A 223 -3.00 1.33 -11.69
CA CYS A 223 -3.80 1.01 -12.87
C CYS A 223 -4.03 2.19 -13.79
N ILE A 224 -4.25 1.88 -15.06
CA ILE A 224 -4.71 2.80 -16.10
C ILE A 224 -5.98 2.25 -16.75
N PHE A 225 -6.76 3.15 -17.35
CA PHE A 225 -7.92 2.77 -18.16
C PHE A 225 -7.64 3.10 -19.61
N ILE A 226 -7.87 2.15 -20.51
CA ILE A 226 -7.69 2.32 -21.94
C ILE A 226 -9.03 2.19 -22.67
N THR A 227 -9.18 2.94 -23.76
CA THR A 227 -10.34 2.85 -24.67
C THR A 227 -10.21 1.66 -25.61
N THR A 228 -11.26 1.37 -26.39
CA THR A 228 -11.23 0.36 -27.46
C THR A 228 -10.25 0.69 -28.61
N THR A 229 -9.77 1.94 -28.68
CA THR A 229 -8.69 2.39 -29.58
C THR A 229 -7.30 2.28 -28.92
N GLY A 230 -7.24 1.91 -27.64
CA GLY A 230 -6.02 1.78 -26.84
C GLY A 230 -5.49 3.09 -26.25
N GLU A 231 -6.22 4.19 -26.39
CA GLU A 231 -5.83 5.48 -25.81
C GLU A 231 -6.02 5.45 -24.29
N ILE A 232 -5.06 6.00 -23.56
CA ILE A 232 -5.04 6.00 -22.10
C ILE A 232 -5.86 7.18 -21.59
N LYS A 233 -6.89 6.89 -20.79
CA LYS A 233 -7.72 7.89 -20.13
C LYS A 233 -7.00 8.44 -18.90
N ILE A 234 -6.74 9.74 -18.88
CA ILE A 234 -6.19 10.47 -17.73
C ILE A 234 -6.98 11.77 -17.47
N HIS A 235 -6.72 12.40 -16.34
CA HIS A 235 -7.39 13.61 -15.90
C HIS A 235 -6.50 14.85 -16.01
N ASN A 236 -7.11 15.98 -16.36
CA ASN A 236 -6.56 17.32 -16.22
C ASN A 236 -7.54 18.16 -15.39
N GLY A 237 -7.42 18.07 -14.06
CA GLY A 237 -8.44 18.54 -13.15
C GLY A 237 -9.79 17.87 -13.44
N PRO A 238 -10.88 18.61 -13.70
CA PRO A 238 -12.19 18.03 -14.00
C PRO A 238 -12.31 17.47 -15.43
N GLN A 239 -11.35 17.75 -16.32
CA GLN A 239 -11.40 17.34 -17.72
C GLN A 239 -10.77 15.96 -17.91
N ILE A 240 -11.33 15.16 -18.82
CA ILE A 240 -10.74 13.88 -19.26
C ILE A 240 -9.98 14.14 -20.55
N ILE A 241 -8.74 13.64 -20.61
CA ILE A 241 -7.86 13.71 -21.77
C ILE A 241 -7.41 12.29 -22.13
N TYR A 242 -7.25 12.03 -23.41
CA TYR A 242 -6.83 10.74 -23.94
C TYR A 242 -5.38 10.83 -24.44
N ILE A 243 -4.51 10.01 -23.87
CA ILE A 243 -3.10 9.91 -24.25
C ILE A 243 -2.90 8.79 -25.25
N SER A 244 -2.03 9.03 -26.24
CA SER A 244 -1.71 8.13 -27.33
C SER A 244 -1.38 6.73 -26.84
N SER A 245 -1.97 5.75 -27.51
CA SER A 245 -1.77 4.31 -27.24
C SER A 245 -0.34 3.83 -27.44
N LYS A 246 0.57 4.65 -27.98
CA LYS A 246 1.99 4.30 -28.12
C LYS A 246 2.71 4.14 -26.78
N TYR A 247 2.25 4.83 -25.73
CA TYR A 247 2.84 4.75 -24.39
C TYR A 247 2.30 3.53 -23.63
N ALA A 248 3.10 3.03 -22.68
CA ALA A 248 2.69 1.94 -21.79
C ALA A 248 1.89 2.49 -20.60
N TRP A 249 2.29 3.65 -20.08
CA TRP A 249 1.63 4.33 -18.96
C TRP A 249 1.54 5.83 -19.18
N ALA A 250 0.51 6.44 -18.62
CA ALA A 250 0.36 7.87 -18.49
C ALA A 250 -0.26 8.21 -17.14
N TRP A 251 0.15 9.33 -16.55
CA TRP A 251 -0.40 9.87 -15.30
C TRP A 251 -1.08 11.21 -15.55
N ASP A 252 -1.91 11.63 -14.60
CA ASP A 252 -2.68 12.86 -14.68
C ASP A 252 -1.81 14.11 -14.88
N PHE A 253 -2.42 15.13 -15.49
CA PHE A 253 -1.74 16.37 -15.81
C PHE A 253 -1.42 17.18 -14.55
N HIS A 254 -0.14 17.57 -14.45
CA HIS A 254 0.35 18.49 -13.44
C HIS A 254 1.16 19.59 -14.12
N ASN A 255 0.85 20.86 -13.81
CA ASN A 255 1.48 22.03 -14.47
C ASN A 255 1.41 21.98 -16.01
N GLY A 256 0.32 21.44 -16.57
CA GLY A 256 0.08 21.39 -18.01
C GLY A 256 0.78 20.24 -18.75
N LEU A 257 1.48 19.35 -18.04
CA LEU A 257 2.14 18.19 -18.61
C LEU A 257 1.69 16.90 -17.92
N ALA A 258 1.54 15.83 -18.71
CA ALA A 258 1.32 14.48 -18.22
C ALA A 258 2.62 13.69 -18.32
N ARG A 259 2.99 13.02 -17.23
CA ARG A 259 4.10 12.05 -17.23
C ARG A 259 3.67 10.82 -18.02
N VAL A 260 4.55 10.33 -18.91
CA VAL A 260 4.33 9.13 -19.71
C VAL A 260 5.51 8.19 -19.60
N LYS A 261 5.26 6.88 -19.77
CA LYS A 261 6.30 5.84 -19.72
C LYS A 261 6.18 4.90 -20.90
N LEU A 262 7.33 4.50 -21.45
CA LEU A 262 7.46 3.44 -22.45
C LEU A 262 8.84 2.81 -22.34
N ASN A 263 8.94 1.48 -22.41
CA ASN A 263 10.20 0.74 -22.34
C ASN A 263 11.06 1.13 -21.13
N SER A 264 10.45 1.24 -19.95
CA SER A 264 11.12 1.66 -18.70
C SER A 264 11.73 3.07 -18.71
N LYS A 265 11.39 3.90 -19.71
CA LYS A 265 11.80 5.30 -19.78
C LYS A 265 10.61 6.22 -19.60
N TYR A 266 10.85 7.33 -18.92
CA TYR A 266 9.87 8.36 -18.63
C TYR A 266 10.14 9.64 -19.42
N GLY A 267 9.06 10.33 -19.77
CA GLY A 267 9.03 11.59 -20.49
C GLY A 267 7.72 12.32 -20.18
N TYR A 268 7.46 13.42 -20.89
CA TYR A 268 6.27 14.23 -20.65
C TYR A 268 5.65 14.73 -21.95
N VAL A 269 4.31 14.72 -21.97
CA VAL A 269 3.49 15.21 -23.07
C VAL A 269 2.57 16.32 -22.62
N ASN A 270 2.21 17.20 -23.55
CA ASN A 270 1.18 18.21 -23.31
C ASN A 270 -0.24 17.68 -23.60
N ILE A 271 -1.24 18.54 -23.40
CA ILE A 271 -2.66 18.21 -23.64
C ILE A 271 -2.97 17.80 -25.09
N ASN A 272 -2.13 18.21 -26.04
CA ASN A 272 -2.25 17.87 -27.46
C ASN A 272 -1.51 16.58 -27.84
N ASN A 273 -1.02 15.80 -26.85
CA ASN A 273 -0.18 14.62 -27.07
C ASN A 273 1.20 14.90 -27.70
N GLU A 274 1.63 16.16 -27.71
CA GLU A 274 2.97 16.51 -28.19
C GLU A 274 3.99 16.20 -27.10
N GLU A 275 5.06 15.50 -27.46
CA GLU A 275 6.16 15.21 -26.55
C GLU A 275 6.99 16.47 -26.33
N ILE A 276 6.91 17.00 -25.11
CA ILE A 276 7.67 18.20 -24.69
C ILE A 276 9.01 17.80 -24.11
N ILE A 277 9.03 16.69 -23.36
CA ILE A 277 10.25 16.16 -22.73
C ILE A 277 10.40 14.70 -23.17
N PRO A 278 11.46 14.35 -23.91
CA PRO A 278 11.63 13.01 -24.44
C PRO A 278 11.73 11.90 -23.39
N LEU A 279 11.36 10.68 -23.80
CA LEU A 279 11.51 9.46 -23.01
C LEU A 279 13.00 9.10 -22.82
N GLN A 280 13.62 9.59 -21.74
CA GLN A 280 15.05 9.36 -21.47
C GLN A 280 15.36 9.00 -20.02
N TYR A 281 14.52 9.42 -19.09
CA TYR A 281 14.73 9.26 -17.66
C TYR A 281 14.33 7.86 -17.19
N THR A 282 15.08 7.27 -16.25
CA THR A 282 14.72 5.98 -15.63
C THR A 282 13.63 6.13 -14.57
N TYR A 283 13.49 7.34 -14.02
CA TYR A 283 12.40 7.75 -13.15
C TYR A 283 12.08 9.22 -13.41
N ALA A 284 10.82 9.59 -13.25
CA ALA A 284 10.36 10.96 -13.36
C ALA A 284 9.18 11.16 -12.39
N SER A 285 9.09 12.26 -11.67
CA SER A 285 7.94 12.58 -10.79
C SER A 285 6.90 13.42 -11.53
N ASP A 286 5.74 13.63 -10.93
CA ASP A 286 4.84 14.69 -11.40
C ASP A 286 5.44 16.07 -11.12
N PHE A 287 4.99 17.08 -11.86
CA PHE A 287 5.42 18.46 -11.66
C PHE A 287 4.80 19.06 -10.40
N PHE A 288 5.62 19.58 -9.51
CA PHE A 288 5.23 20.35 -8.33
C PHE A 288 5.86 21.75 -8.41
N ASN A 289 5.03 22.79 -8.39
CA ASN A 289 5.47 24.19 -8.56
C ASN A 289 6.42 24.42 -9.76
N GLY A 290 6.14 23.76 -10.89
CA GLY A 290 6.92 23.91 -12.12
C GLY A 290 8.23 23.11 -12.19
N LEU A 291 8.54 22.29 -11.18
CA LEU A 291 9.68 21.36 -11.18
C LEU A 291 9.24 19.90 -11.10
N ALA A 292 9.97 19.04 -11.79
CA ALA A 292 9.84 17.59 -11.63
C ALA A 292 11.20 16.98 -11.29
N ILE A 293 11.20 16.01 -10.38
CA ILE A 293 12.37 15.20 -10.04
C ILE A 293 12.54 14.16 -11.13
N VAL A 294 13.75 14.03 -11.67
CA VAL A 294 14.09 13.04 -12.69
C VAL A 294 15.35 12.29 -12.34
N GLU A 295 15.41 11.03 -12.76
CA GLU A 295 16.59 10.17 -12.61
C GLU A 295 17.18 9.85 -13.99
N LEU A 296 18.50 10.06 -14.10
CA LEU A 296 19.30 9.63 -15.25
C LEU A 296 20.58 9.00 -14.71
N ASP A 297 20.94 7.82 -15.21
CA ASP A 297 22.15 7.09 -14.82
C ASP A 297 22.33 6.94 -13.29
N CYS A 298 21.25 6.57 -12.60
CA CYS A 298 21.17 6.39 -11.14
C CYS A 298 21.45 7.65 -10.32
N LYS A 299 21.36 8.82 -10.94
CA LYS A 299 21.46 10.12 -10.28
C LYS A 299 20.17 10.91 -10.48
N TYR A 300 19.84 11.72 -9.49
CA TYR A 300 18.64 12.53 -9.42
C TYR A 300 18.98 14.01 -9.63
N GLY A 301 18.11 14.70 -10.35
CA GLY A 301 18.08 16.14 -10.51
C GLY A 301 16.65 16.63 -10.69
N CYS A 302 16.49 17.90 -11.05
CA CYS A 302 15.19 18.49 -11.30
C CYS A 302 15.17 19.22 -12.64
N ILE A 303 14.08 19.07 -13.37
CA ILE A 303 13.82 19.78 -14.62
C ILE A 303 12.62 20.69 -14.49
N ASN A 304 12.57 21.74 -15.30
CA ASN A 304 11.38 22.58 -15.47
C ASN A 304 10.44 22.00 -16.56
N THR A 305 9.31 22.67 -16.78
CA THR A 305 8.29 22.27 -17.78
C THR A 305 8.76 22.35 -19.24
N LEU A 306 9.91 22.96 -19.52
CA LEU A 306 10.55 22.95 -20.84
C LEU A 306 11.59 21.83 -20.97
N GLY A 307 11.77 21.00 -19.92
CA GLY A 307 12.79 19.96 -19.86
C GLY A 307 14.20 20.46 -19.54
N ALA A 308 14.37 21.76 -19.25
CA ALA A 308 15.68 22.30 -18.87
C ALA A 308 16.03 21.86 -17.45
N VAL A 309 17.25 21.37 -17.26
CA VAL A 309 17.80 20.98 -15.96
C VAL A 309 17.97 22.24 -15.10
N VAL A 310 17.23 22.31 -14.00
CA VAL A 310 17.28 23.38 -12.99
C VAL A 310 18.17 22.97 -11.82
N VAL A 311 18.06 21.71 -11.38
CA VAL A 311 18.94 21.10 -10.39
C VAL A 311 19.78 20.04 -11.11
N PRO A 312 21.12 20.12 -11.06
CA PRO A 312 22.01 19.15 -11.71
C PRO A 312 21.67 17.71 -11.33
N ILE A 313 21.74 16.80 -12.30
CA ILE A 313 21.48 15.37 -12.12
C ILE A 313 22.74 14.69 -11.57
N GLU A 314 23.05 14.97 -10.30
CA GLU A 314 24.27 14.50 -9.63
C GLU A 314 24.02 13.89 -8.24
N TYR A 315 22.80 14.03 -7.72
CA TYR A 315 22.43 13.58 -6.38
C TYR A 315 22.09 12.10 -6.38
N ASP A 316 22.42 11.39 -5.30
CA ASP A 316 22.03 10.00 -5.11
C ASP A 316 20.56 9.86 -4.71
N GLU A 317 19.95 10.95 -4.24
CA GLU A 317 18.54 11.01 -3.86
C GLU A 317 18.08 12.47 -3.79
N ILE A 318 16.86 12.73 -4.26
CA ILE A 318 16.11 13.96 -4.00
C ILE A 318 14.75 13.54 -3.43
N GLN A 319 14.44 14.00 -2.22
CA GLN A 319 13.13 13.76 -1.62
C GLN A 319 12.06 14.60 -2.30
N SER A 320 10.81 14.13 -2.25
CA SER A 320 9.67 14.87 -2.79
C SER A 320 9.61 16.30 -2.24
N PHE A 321 9.29 17.25 -3.11
CA PHE A 321 9.09 18.64 -2.70
C PHE A 321 7.93 18.76 -1.73
N THR A 322 8.13 19.56 -0.70
CA THR A 322 7.09 19.96 0.26
C THR A 322 6.83 21.46 0.14
N THR A 323 5.97 22.02 0.98
CA THR A 323 5.86 23.49 1.09
C THR A 323 7.19 24.17 1.49
N ASN A 324 8.15 23.40 2.01
CA ASN A 324 9.41 23.85 2.60
C ASN A 324 10.65 23.53 1.74
N GLY A 325 10.48 23.15 0.48
CA GLY A 325 11.58 22.71 -0.38
C GLY A 325 11.78 21.19 -0.37
N ALA A 326 12.96 20.77 -0.80
CA ALA A 326 13.35 19.37 -0.95
C ALA A 326 14.74 19.10 -0.36
N VAL A 327 14.89 17.94 0.29
CA VAL A 327 16.17 17.47 0.82
C VAL A 327 16.89 16.66 -0.25
N VAL A 328 18.19 16.89 -0.40
CA VAL A 328 19.05 16.18 -1.36
C VAL A 328 20.16 15.42 -0.65
N ARG A 329 20.64 14.33 -1.24
CA ARG A 329 21.73 13.52 -0.70
C ARG A 329 22.80 13.20 -1.73
N ILE A 330 24.06 13.22 -1.29
CA ILE A 330 25.21 12.73 -2.07
C ILE A 330 25.97 11.67 -1.24
N GLY A 331 26.22 10.52 -1.84
CA GLY A 331 26.95 9.39 -1.31
C GLY A 331 26.22 8.61 -0.21
N GLY A 332 26.82 7.48 0.20
CA GLY A 332 26.36 6.62 1.30
C GLY A 332 24.99 5.96 1.08
N ARG A 333 24.41 5.43 2.16
CA ARG A 333 23.05 4.88 2.20
C ARG A 333 22.15 5.77 3.07
N PRO A 334 20.83 5.82 2.82
CA PRO A 334 19.88 6.50 3.70
C PRO A 334 20.05 6.06 5.16
N PRO A 335 19.63 6.90 6.13
CA PRO A 335 19.88 6.65 7.53
C PRO A 335 19.00 5.47 7.94
N CYS A 336 19.63 4.42 8.45
CA CYS A 336 18.92 3.26 8.99
C CYS A 336 19.28 3.08 10.46
N THR A 337 18.36 2.53 11.23
CA THR A 337 18.62 2.13 12.61
C THR A 337 19.30 0.76 12.62
N SER A 338 20.47 0.66 13.23
CA SER A 338 21.06 -0.63 13.60
C SER A 338 20.16 -1.38 14.59
N GLU A 339 20.35 -2.69 14.73
CA GLU A 339 19.70 -3.52 15.76
C GLU A 339 19.89 -2.98 17.19
N ALA A 340 20.96 -2.21 17.43
CA ALA A 340 21.23 -1.55 18.70
C ALA A 340 20.58 -0.15 18.85
N GLY A 341 19.71 0.26 17.92
CA GLY A 341 19.02 1.56 17.93
C GLY A 341 19.88 2.77 17.52
N ASN A 342 21.15 2.57 17.13
CA ASN A 342 22.00 3.63 16.61
C ASN A 342 21.68 3.94 15.14
N PHE A 343 21.61 5.22 14.77
CA PHE A 343 21.50 5.65 13.38
C PHE A 343 22.84 5.43 12.66
N ILE A 344 22.84 4.56 11.65
CA ILE A 344 23.91 4.47 10.67
C ILE A 344 23.59 5.51 9.61
N ILE A 345 24.34 6.61 9.63
CA ILE A 345 24.15 7.71 8.71
C ILE A 345 25.14 7.56 7.56
N GLY A 346 24.64 7.45 6.33
CA GLY A 346 25.44 7.44 5.11
C GLY A 346 25.12 8.66 4.25
N GLY A 347 26.17 9.25 3.68
CA GLY A 347 26.04 10.36 2.74
C GLY A 347 26.07 11.73 3.38
N LYS A 348 25.97 12.75 2.54
CA LYS A 348 25.86 14.16 2.93
C LYS A 348 24.56 14.74 2.40
N TYR A 349 23.87 15.47 3.25
CA TYR A 349 22.56 16.03 2.99
C TYR A 349 22.63 17.55 2.79
N GLY A 350 21.83 18.02 1.84
CA GLY A 350 21.65 19.42 1.48
C GLY A 350 20.17 19.78 1.35
N LEU A 351 19.90 21.05 1.04
CA LEU A 351 18.55 21.62 0.96
C LEU A 351 18.38 22.45 -0.30
N LEU A 352 17.31 22.18 -1.04
CA LEU A 352 16.80 22.99 -2.13
C LEU A 352 15.58 23.78 -1.68
N ASP A 353 15.41 25.01 -2.19
CA ASP A 353 14.13 25.71 -2.11
C ASP A 353 13.12 25.15 -3.14
N ASN A 354 11.88 25.63 -3.11
CA ASN A 354 10.82 25.19 -4.04
C ASN A 354 11.07 25.57 -5.51
N ASN A 355 12.05 26.42 -5.79
CA ASN A 355 12.47 26.78 -7.15
C ASN A 355 13.71 25.98 -7.59
N GLY A 356 14.17 25.01 -6.78
CA GLY A 356 15.34 24.20 -7.08
C GLY A 356 16.66 24.93 -6.82
N LYS A 357 16.66 26.07 -6.13
CA LYS A 357 17.91 26.73 -5.71
C LYS A 357 18.48 26.00 -4.51
N LEU A 358 19.76 25.63 -4.58
CA LEU A 358 20.50 25.07 -3.46
C LEU A 358 20.69 26.14 -2.36
N ILE A 359 19.93 25.98 -1.27
CA ILE A 359 20.05 26.81 -0.07
C ILE A 359 21.25 26.33 0.75
N VAL A 360 21.39 25.01 0.87
CA VAL A 360 22.39 24.37 1.71
C VAL A 360 23.08 23.28 0.91
N PRO A 361 24.41 23.37 0.69
CA PRO A 361 25.13 22.31 0.00
C PRO A 361 25.12 21.02 0.80
N ALA A 362 25.26 19.89 0.11
CA ALA A 362 25.32 18.58 0.73
C ALA A 362 26.53 18.45 1.66
N ARG A 363 26.34 18.72 2.96
CA ARG A 363 27.41 18.71 3.97
C ARG A 363 26.99 18.22 5.35
N TYR A 364 25.69 18.16 5.61
CA TYR A 364 25.16 17.64 6.87
C TYR A 364 25.19 16.11 6.84
N GLU A 365 25.40 15.46 7.98
CA GLU A 365 25.25 14.00 8.05
C GLU A 365 23.79 13.62 7.79
N TYR A 366 22.84 14.42 8.28
CA TYR A 366 21.42 14.19 8.06
C TYR A 366 20.64 15.49 8.10
N ILE A 367 19.60 15.60 7.27
CA ILE A 367 18.55 16.61 7.37
C ILE A 367 17.21 15.86 7.40
N GLY A 368 16.47 16.03 8.48
CA GLY A 368 15.16 15.43 8.68
C GLY A 368 14.02 16.20 8.00
N PRO A 369 12.77 15.72 8.12
CA PRO A 369 11.63 16.40 7.54
C PRO A 369 11.42 17.78 8.18
N PHE A 370 10.95 18.73 7.38
CA PHE A 370 10.59 20.06 7.88
C PHE A 370 9.31 20.01 8.72
N ARG A 371 9.35 20.64 9.88
CA ARG A 371 8.21 20.91 10.76
C ARG A 371 8.20 22.39 11.10
N ASN A 372 7.11 23.08 10.77
CA ASN A 372 6.95 24.52 11.02
C ASN A 372 8.11 25.39 10.47
N GLY A 373 8.65 25.06 9.29
CA GLY A 373 9.75 25.80 8.65
C GLY A 373 11.17 25.43 9.11
N TRP A 374 11.32 24.39 9.94
CA TRP A 374 12.60 23.91 10.46
C TRP A 374 12.81 22.42 10.22
N ALA A 375 14.03 22.01 9.89
CA ALA A 375 14.42 20.60 9.83
C ALA A 375 15.48 20.30 10.89
N VAL A 376 15.36 19.13 11.53
CA VAL A 376 16.43 18.61 12.41
C VAL A 376 17.63 18.28 11.55
N VAL A 377 18.81 18.74 11.95
CA VAL A 377 20.06 18.42 11.26
C VAL A 377 21.04 17.72 12.18
N ILE A 378 21.80 16.79 11.62
CA ILE A 378 22.96 16.18 12.26
C ILE A 378 24.20 16.63 11.50
N TYR A 379 25.19 17.13 12.20
CA TYR A 379 26.47 17.51 11.61
C TYR A 379 27.61 17.04 12.49
N LYS A 380 28.78 16.88 11.89
CA LYS A 380 29.98 16.45 12.58
C LYS A 380 30.78 17.67 13.05
N GLN A 381 31.06 17.74 14.36
CA GLN A 381 32.03 18.67 14.93
C GLN A 381 33.05 17.86 15.71
N ALA A 382 34.30 17.87 15.24
CA ALA A 382 35.37 16.98 15.73
C ALA A 382 34.93 15.49 15.71
N PHE A 383 35.02 14.80 16.86
CA PHE A 383 34.69 13.37 17.00
C PHE A 383 33.24 13.11 17.41
N ARG A 384 32.36 14.13 17.44
CA ARG A 384 30.96 13.98 17.88
C ARG A 384 29.98 14.43 16.79
N ASN A 385 28.89 13.69 16.68
CA ASN A 385 27.71 14.13 15.94
C ASN A 385 26.90 15.07 16.83
N LEU A 386 26.70 16.29 16.36
CA LEU A 386 25.84 17.27 17.02
C LEU A 386 24.50 17.34 16.31
N LYS A 387 23.46 17.64 17.07
CA LYS A 387 22.12 17.90 16.58
C LYS A 387 21.88 19.40 16.55
N GLY A 388 21.06 19.85 15.62
CA GLY A 388 20.62 21.24 15.53
C GLY A 388 19.36 21.35 14.70
N TYR A 389 18.95 22.58 14.43
CA TYR A 389 17.84 22.89 13.55
C TYR A 389 18.33 23.79 12.42
N ILE A 390 17.82 23.60 11.22
CA ILE A 390 18.06 24.49 10.08
C ILE A 390 16.73 25.06 9.62
N ASN A 391 16.69 26.36 9.34
CA ASN A 391 15.52 26.98 8.72
C ASN A 391 15.59 26.93 7.19
N LEU A 392 14.51 27.41 6.56
CA LEU A 392 14.40 27.57 5.11
C LEU A 392 15.42 28.55 4.50
N ALA A 393 16.06 29.41 5.30
CA ALA A 393 17.14 30.28 4.83
C ALA A 393 18.52 29.59 4.88
N GLY A 394 18.59 28.34 5.38
CA GLY A 394 19.84 27.62 5.59
C GLY A 394 20.61 28.03 6.84
N SER A 395 20.03 28.89 7.68
CA SER A 395 20.64 29.32 8.93
C SER A 395 20.60 28.18 9.94
N LEU A 396 21.77 27.75 10.39
CA LEU A 396 21.93 26.74 11.42
C LEU A 396 21.68 27.35 12.80
N VAL A 397 20.73 26.76 13.52
CA VAL A 397 20.44 27.02 14.92
C VAL A 397 20.96 25.85 15.74
N VAL A 398 22.04 26.08 16.49
CA VAL A 398 22.82 25.03 17.16
C VAL A 398 22.18 24.65 18.50
N GLN A 399 22.01 23.34 18.72
CA GLN A 399 21.64 22.76 20.02
C GLN A 399 22.89 22.21 20.70
N ASN A 400 23.20 22.69 21.90
CA ASN A 400 24.28 22.11 22.72
C ASN A 400 23.71 20.99 23.60
N ALA A 401 24.53 19.96 23.85
CA ALA A 401 24.14 18.75 24.56
C ALA A 401 23.53 19.06 25.94
N GLY A 402 22.21 18.88 26.08
CA GLY A 402 21.51 18.91 27.36
C GLY A 402 20.35 19.90 27.51
N ARG A 403 20.07 20.77 26.52
CA ARG A 403 18.91 21.68 26.56
C ARG A 403 18.01 21.46 25.33
N PRO A 404 16.70 21.23 25.49
CA PRO A 404 15.76 21.30 24.37
C PRO A 404 15.66 22.77 23.93
N THR A 405 15.75 23.03 22.62
CA THR A 405 15.60 24.36 21.99
C THR A 405 16.81 25.30 22.08
N TYR A 406 17.05 26.08 21.01
CA TYR A 406 17.96 27.24 21.06
C TYR A 406 17.35 28.28 21.98
N VAL A 407 17.95 28.41 23.15
CA VAL A 407 17.51 29.29 24.20
C VAL A 407 18.60 30.33 24.36
N PRO A 408 18.32 31.63 24.13
CA PRO A 408 19.29 32.69 24.38
C PRO A 408 19.94 32.53 25.75
N SER A 409 21.24 32.83 25.87
CA SER A 409 22.03 32.58 27.09
C SER A 409 21.48 33.25 28.36
N LYS A 410 20.55 34.20 28.22
CA LYS A 410 19.83 34.84 29.31
C LYS A 410 18.76 33.96 30.00
N TYR A 411 18.40 32.80 29.44
CA TYR A 411 17.41 31.90 30.03
C TYR A 411 18.05 30.56 30.45
N ASP A 412 17.48 29.95 31.49
CA ASP A 412 17.98 28.71 32.10
C ASP A 412 17.49 27.46 31.37
N TRP A 413 16.27 27.48 30.84
CA TRP A 413 15.66 26.36 30.12
C TRP A 413 14.75 26.81 28.98
N GLY A 414 14.50 25.93 28.01
CA GLY A 414 13.45 26.09 27.01
C GLY A 414 12.89 24.76 26.53
N TRP A 415 11.71 24.83 25.92
CA TRP A 415 10.99 23.68 25.37
C TRP A 415 10.82 23.80 23.86
N ASP A 416 10.47 22.70 23.21
CA ASP A 416 10.24 22.65 21.76
C ASP A 416 9.25 23.72 21.30
N PHE A 417 9.46 24.23 20.08
CA PHE A 417 8.54 25.18 19.48
C PHE A 417 7.15 24.57 19.30
N SER A 418 6.12 25.25 19.81
CA SER A 418 4.71 24.96 19.52
C SER A 418 4.08 26.18 18.86
N GLU A 419 3.47 25.96 17.71
CA GLU A 419 2.82 26.99 16.88
C GLU A 419 3.63 28.28 16.63
N GLY A 420 4.95 28.16 16.54
CA GLY A 420 5.88 29.25 16.23
C GLY A 420 6.54 29.93 17.44
N LEU A 421 6.22 29.52 18.68
CA LEU A 421 6.85 30.04 19.89
C LEU A 421 7.39 28.90 20.77
N ALA A 422 8.49 29.16 21.47
CA ALA A 422 9.05 28.25 22.46
C ALA A 422 8.89 28.82 23.86
N ARG A 423 8.39 28.00 24.79
CA ARG A 423 8.38 28.33 26.22
C ARG A 423 9.82 28.40 26.72
N VAL A 424 10.17 29.43 27.47
CA VAL A 424 11.49 29.62 28.10
C VAL A 424 11.33 29.89 29.59
N LEU A 425 12.35 29.57 30.37
CA LEU A 425 12.38 29.68 31.83
C LEU A 425 13.58 30.49 32.29
N ILE A 426 13.37 31.36 33.28
CA ILE A 426 14.43 31.93 34.13
C ILE A 426 14.18 31.48 35.58
N HIS A 427 15.19 30.93 36.21
CA HIS A 427 15.21 30.62 37.63
C HIS A 427 15.64 31.85 38.43
N LYS A 428 14.78 32.34 39.33
CA LYS A 428 15.09 33.39 40.31
C LYS A 428 14.73 32.88 41.71
N GLU A 429 14.05 33.68 42.53
CA GLU A 429 13.40 33.21 43.75
C GLU A 429 12.22 32.28 43.45
N VAL A 430 11.57 32.48 42.30
CA VAL A 430 10.57 31.60 41.71
C VAL A 430 10.91 31.37 40.23
N ASP A 431 10.46 30.23 39.70
CA ASP A 431 10.55 29.92 38.27
C ASP A 431 9.63 30.86 37.49
N LEU A 432 10.19 31.56 36.49
CA LEU A 432 9.44 32.48 35.64
C LEU A 432 9.51 32.04 34.18
N TYR A 433 8.32 31.88 33.60
CA TYR A 433 8.10 31.43 32.24
C TYR A 433 7.75 32.60 31.32
N GLY A 434 8.35 32.58 30.13
CA GLY A 434 8.07 33.47 29.01
C GLY A 434 8.10 32.70 27.69
N PHE A 435 8.08 33.42 26.58
CA PHE A 435 8.09 32.85 25.24
C PHE A 435 9.00 33.62 24.31
N VAL A 436 9.75 32.87 23.51
CA VAL A 436 10.60 33.41 22.44
C VAL A 436 10.07 32.98 21.08
N ASP A 437 10.30 33.82 20.08
CA ASP A 437 10.07 33.45 18.69
C ASP A 437 11.14 32.48 18.17
N ILE A 438 10.93 32.03 16.94
CA ILE A 438 11.85 31.13 16.24
C ILE A 438 13.25 31.69 16.00
N TYR A 439 13.47 32.99 16.21
CA TYR A 439 14.78 33.65 16.13
C TYR A 439 15.43 33.81 17.51
N GLY A 440 14.74 33.39 18.58
CA GLY A 440 15.16 33.60 19.96
C GLY A 440 14.88 35.01 20.47
N ASN A 441 14.12 35.83 19.74
CA ASN A 441 13.67 37.12 20.26
C ASN A 441 12.61 36.89 21.32
N GLU A 442 12.65 37.69 22.37
CA GLU A 442 11.63 37.66 23.41
C GLU A 442 10.32 38.24 22.86
N VAL A 443 9.27 37.43 22.86
CA VAL A 443 7.91 37.86 22.48
C VAL A 443 7.09 38.11 23.73
N ILE A 444 7.17 37.19 24.69
CA ILE A 444 6.53 37.31 26.00
C ILE A 444 7.62 37.23 27.06
N PRO A 445 7.92 38.31 27.79
CA PRO A 445 8.97 38.29 28.81
C PRO A 445 8.62 37.30 29.93
N PRO A 446 9.61 36.65 30.56
CA PRO A 446 9.38 35.77 31.70
C PRO A 446 8.72 36.51 32.87
N LYS A 447 7.41 36.27 33.05
CA LYS A 447 6.59 36.94 34.07
C LYS A 447 5.54 36.04 34.71
N TYR A 448 5.33 34.83 34.18
CA TYR A 448 4.37 33.87 34.69
C TYR A 448 5.07 32.81 35.54
N GLN A 449 4.47 32.34 36.63
CA GLN A 449 5.05 31.28 37.47
C GLN A 449 4.85 29.87 36.88
N TYR A 450 3.96 29.75 35.89
CA TYR A 450 3.82 28.57 35.05
C TYR A 450 3.20 28.97 33.72
N ALA A 451 3.57 28.28 32.64
CA ALA A 451 2.95 28.44 31.33
C ALA A 451 2.96 27.10 30.59
N GLU A 452 1.97 26.80 29.77
CA GLU A 452 1.97 25.66 28.85
C GLU A 452 2.40 26.07 27.43
N ASN A 453 2.62 25.08 26.56
CA ASN A 453 2.85 25.33 25.14
C ASN A 453 1.60 25.94 24.48
N PHE A 454 1.80 26.71 23.40
CA PHE A 454 0.69 27.19 22.58
C PHE A 454 -0.09 26.02 21.96
N SER A 455 -1.42 26.08 22.04
CA SER A 455 -2.36 25.15 21.42
C SER A 455 -3.60 25.91 20.96
N GLU A 456 -4.02 25.72 19.72
CA GLU A 456 -5.13 26.41 19.06
C GLU A 456 -5.03 27.95 19.16
N GLY A 457 -3.80 28.48 19.08
CA GLY A 457 -3.52 29.90 19.09
C GLY A 457 -3.35 30.56 20.47
N LEU A 458 -3.57 29.83 21.58
CA LEU A 458 -3.45 30.37 22.94
C LEU A 458 -2.51 29.52 23.82
N ALA A 459 -1.90 30.16 24.81
CA ALA A 459 -1.12 29.47 25.85
C ALA A 459 -1.77 29.68 27.22
N CYS A 460 -1.95 28.58 27.97
CA CYS A 460 -2.38 28.63 29.36
C CYS A 460 -1.24 29.18 30.24
N VAL A 461 -1.51 30.18 31.06
CA VAL A 461 -0.52 30.85 31.91
C VAL A 461 -1.02 31.02 33.35
N TYR A 462 -0.11 31.00 34.30
CA TYR A 462 -0.37 31.09 35.74
C TYR A 462 0.51 32.16 36.37
N ASN A 463 -0.07 33.05 37.18
CA ASN A 463 0.66 34.14 37.85
C ASN A 463 1.09 33.83 39.30
N GLY A 464 0.91 32.60 39.78
CA GLY A 464 1.09 32.26 41.19
C GLY A 464 -0.20 32.28 42.02
N ILE A 465 -1.32 32.71 41.43
CA ILE A 465 -2.63 32.74 42.09
C ILE A 465 -3.71 32.09 41.22
N LYS A 466 -3.84 32.51 39.96
CA LYS A 466 -4.88 32.05 39.02
C LYS A 466 -4.31 31.76 37.64
N TYR A 467 -5.02 30.92 36.90
CA TYR A 467 -4.77 30.59 35.50
C TYR A 467 -5.63 31.45 34.56
N GLY A 468 -5.07 31.76 33.39
CA GLY A 468 -5.71 32.47 32.27
C GLY A 468 -5.00 32.10 30.96
N TYR A 469 -5.27 32.84 29.89
CA TYR A 469 -4.71 32.54 28.57
C TYR A 469 -4.22 33.80 27.84
N VAL A 470 -3.09 33.64 27.16
CA VAL A 470 -2.48 34.68 26.34
C VAL A 470 -2.40 34.27 24.88
N ASP A 471 -2.48 35.25 23.98
CA ASP A 471 -2.18 35.06 22.56
C ASP A 471 -0.67 35.04 22.28
N LYS A 472 -0.31 34.85 21.01
CA LYS A 472 1.08 34.80 20.54
C LYS A 472 1.83 36.13 20.68
N ASN A 473 1.14 37.23 20.92
CA ASN A 473 1.75 38.53 21.19
C ASN A 473 1.86 38.82 22.70
N GLY A 474 1.36 37.92 23.55
CA GLY A 474 1.34 38.08 25.00
C GLY A 474 0.16 38.90 25.53
N TYR A 475 -0.84 39.19 24.70
CA TYR A 475 -2.09 39.80 25.14
C TYR A 475 -2.93 38.78 25.90
N GLU A 476 -3.43 39.17 27.07
CA GLU A 476 -4.36 38.38 27.86
C GLU A 476 -5.73 38.35 27.15
N ILE A 477 -6.06 37.21 26.53
CA ILE A 477 -7.34 37.00 25.87
C ILE A 477 -8.38 36.52 26.88
N ILE A 478 -7.95 35.71 27.85
CA ILE A 478 -8.80 35.17 28.90
C ILE A 478 -8.16 35.53 30.25
N PRO A 479 -8.84 36.31 31.09
CA PRO A 479 -8.26 36.79 32.34
C PRO A 479 -7.80 35.69 33.28
N LEU A 480 -6.75 35.97 34.06
CA LEU A 480 -6.25 35.07 35.09
C LEU A 480 -7.22 34.99 36.27
N LYS A 481 -8.29 34.20 36.13
CA LYS A 481 -9.39 34.09 37.11
C LYS A 481 -9.70 32.66 37.54
N TYR A 482 -9.16 31.65 36.86
CA TYR A 482 -9.44 30.24 37.14
C TYR A 482 -8.46 29.64 38.15
N ASP A 483 -8.91 28.70 38.97
CA ASP A 483 -8.05 27.98 39.91
C ASP A 483 -7.21 26.90 39.22
N GLU A 484 -7.64 26.46 38.03
CA GLU A 484 -6.92 25.55 37.13
C GLU A 484 -7.46 25.68 35.70
N ALA A 485 -6.60 25.44 34.71
CA ALA A 485 -6.96 25.53 33.31
C ALA A 485 -6.08 24.58 32.46
N GLY A 486 -6.69 23.88 31.50
CA GLY A 486 -6.00 22.97 30.56
C GLY A 486 -5.63 23.64 29.23
N ASN A 487 -4.97 22.92 28.33
CA ASN A 487 -4.74 23.37 26.97
C ASN A 487 -6.04 23.32 26.15
N PHE A 488 -6.14 24.17 25.12
CA PHE A 488 -7.20 24.04 24.14
C PHE A 488 -7.00 22.78 23.29
N SER A 489 -8.07 22.01 23.17
CA SER A 489 -8.18 20.83 22.32
C SER A 489 -9.59 20.80 21.77
N ASP A 490 -9.73 20.59 20.47
CA ASP A 490 -11.04 20.49 19.80
C ASP A 490 -11.91 21.76 19.95
N GLY A 491 -11.28 22.93 20.13
CA GLY A 491 -11.94 24.23 20.27
C GLY A 491 -12.36 24.60 21.70
N LEU A 492 -12.11 23.74 22.69
CA LEU A 492 -12.50 23.92 24.09
C LEU A 492 -11.34 23.66 25.05
N ALA A 493 -11.36 24.32 26.20
CA ALA A 493 -10.43 24.05 27.29
C ALA A 493 -11.18 23.86 28.61
N LYS A 494 -10.77 22.86 29.40
CA LYS A 494 -11.31 22.67 30.75
C LYS A 494 -10.79 23.75 31.68
N VAL A 495 -11.66 24.25 32.55
CA VAL A 495 -11.31 25.21 33.60
C VAL A 495 -11.99 24.85 34.91
N ARG A 496 -11.34 25.17 36.02
CA ARG A 496 -11.86 24.96 37.38
C ARG A 496 -12.00 26.27 38.13
N ILE A 497 -13.08 26.38 38.90
CA ILE A 497 -13.26 27.39 39.94
C ILE A 497 -13.47 26.68 41.28
N GLY A 498 -12.83 27.20 42.33
CA GLY A 498 -12.98 26.69 43.69
C GLY A 498 -12.10 25.49 44.00
N GLY A 499 -11.92 25.26 45.31
CA GLY A 499 -11.12 24.18 45.87
C GLY A 499 -9.62 24.46 46.04
N LYS A 500 -9.05 24.02 47.19
CA LYS A 500 -7.65 24.22 47.56
C LYS A 500 -6.72 23.24 46.83
N TYR A 501 -5.57 23.77 46.40
CA TYR A 501 -4.50 23.08 45.68
C TYR A 501 -4.08 21.72 46.29
N GLY A 502 -4.02 20.69 45.45
CA GLY A 502 -3.22 19.49 45.68
C GLY A 502 -2.39 19.22 44.43
N LYS A 503 -1.06 19.41 44.49
CA LYS A 503 -0.12 18.97 43.46
C LYS A 503 -0.28 17.46 43.27
N TYR A 504 -0.54 17.01 42.04
CA TYR A 504 -0.33 15.65 41.52
C TYR A 504 -0.58 14.48 42.50
N SER A 505 -1.70 13.78 42.37
CA SER A 505 -1.77 12.35 42.70
C SER A 505 -2.62 11.62 41.65
N PRO A 506 -2.04 10.71 40.83
CA PRO A 506 -2.77 9.92 39.84
C PRO A 506 -3.54 8.73 40.46
N ILE A 507 -3.60 8.60 41.78
CA ILE A 507 -4.18 7.42 42.43
C ILE A 507 -5.03 7.85 43.63
N LEU A 508 -6.32 7.56 43.51
CA LEU A 508 -7.31 7.24 44.56
C LEU A 508 -6.90 7.64 45.99
N ASP A 509 -7.39 8.79 46.45
CA ASP A 509 -8.03 8.85 47.77
C ASP A 509 -8.96 10.05 47.86
N LYS A 510 -10.16 9.78 48.39
CA LYS A 510 -11.27 10.70 48.56
C LYS A 510 -10.86 11.91 49.41
N ILE A 511 -10.46 12.99 48.77
CA ILE A 511 -10.67 14.32 49.32
C ILE A 511 -11.55 15.03 48.31
N GLU A 512 -12.86 14.94 48.51
CA GLU A 512 -13.79 15.89 47.90
C GLU A 512 -13.33 17.26 48.37
N ILE A 513 -12.71 18.03 47.47
CA ILE A 513 -12.63 19.45 47.69
C ILE A 513 -14.03 19.96 47.37
N GLU A 514 -14.91 19.99 48.38
CA GLU A 514 -16.38 20.11 48.25
C GLU A 514 -16.86 21.30 47.38
N ASP A 515 -15.99 22.29 47.12
CA ASP A 515 -16.29 23.50 46.34
C ASP A 515 -15.65 23.56 44.94
N ALA A 516 -14.86 22.56 44.51
CA ALA A 516 -14.23 22.57 43.19
C ALA A 516 -15.22 22.18 42.08
N ARG A 517 -15.39 23.03 41.07
CA ARG A 517 -16.25 22.75 39.91
C ARG A 517 -15.51 22.99 38.61
N TYR A 518 -15.71 22.09 37.65
CA TYR A 518 -15.14 22.12 36.32
C TYR A 518 -16.19 22.41 35.26
N GLY A 519 -15.79 23.16 34.23
CA GLY A 519 -16.55 23.41 33.01
C GLY A 519 -15.61 23.66 31.84
N TYR A 520 -16.15 24.11 30.71
CA TYR A 520 -15.36 24.32 29.50
C TYR A 520 -15.65 25.67 28.87
N ILE A 521 -14.58 26.33 28.45
CA ILE A 521 -14.61 27.61 27.75
C ILE A 521 -14.08 27.44 26.33
N ASN A 522 -14.52 28.31 25.42
CA ASN A 522 -13.88 28.43 24.12
C ASN A 522 -12.67 29.39 24.17
N ASN A 523 -11.98 29.54 23.04
CA ASN A 523 -10.83 30.43 22.87
C ASN A 523 -11.12 31.94 23.07
N LEU A 524 -12.38 32.33 23.28
CA LEU A 524 -12.77 33.70 23.65
C LEU A 524 -13.03 33.83 25.17
N GLY A 525 -12.84 32.75 25.94
CA GLY A 525 -13.15 32.71 27.37
C GLY A 525 -14.64 32.64 27.69
N ILE A 526 -15.48 32.38 26.67
CA ILE A 526 -16.92 32.21 26.84
C ILE A 526 -17.18 30.79 27.33
N GLU A 527 -17.88 30.66 28.44
CA GLU A 527 -18.38 29.39 28.96
C GLU A 527 -19.30 28.74 27.94
N ARG A 528 -18.88 27.59 27.40
CA ARG A 528 -19.68 26.76 26.49
C ARG A 528 -20.36 25.62 27.22
N ILE A 529 -19.69 25.10 28.24
CA ILE A 529 -20.22 24.05 29.11
C ILE A 529 -20.09 24.56 30.55
N PRO A 530 -21.20 24.63 31.31
CA PRO A 530 -21.19 25.24 32.62
C PRO A 530 -20.20 24.62 33.60
N ILE A 531 -19.64 25.46 34.47
CA ILE A 531 -18.70 25.06 35.52
C ILE A 531 -19.49 24.40 36.68
N LEU A 532 -19.93 23.16 36.47
CA LEU A 532 -20.81 22.44 37.39
C LEU A 532 -20.40 21.00 37.70
N TYR A 533 -19.40 20.44 37.00
CA TYR A 533 -18.97 19.05 37.21
C TYR A 533 -17.97 18.97 38.37
N SER A 534 -17.97 17.87 39.12
CA SER A 534 -16.97 17.68 40.18
C SER A 534 -15.58 17.35 39.61
N HIS A 535 -15.52 16.70 38.44
CA HIS A 535 -14.29 16.43 37.68
C HIS A 535 -14.55 16.47 36.18
N ALA A 536 -13.51 16.78 35.39
CA ALA A 536 -13.57 16.85 33.93
C ALA A 536 -12.19 16.52 33.30
N ASN A 537 -12.19 15.81 32.19
CA ASN A 537 -11.00 15.55 31.36
C ASN A 537 -10.96 16.47 30.13
N ASP A 538 -9.86 16.45 29.38
CA ASP A 538 -9.77 17.22 28.14
C ASP A 538 -10.60 16.56 27.02
N PHE A 539 -11.02 17.33 26.02
CA PHE A 539 -11.68 16.78 24.85
C PHE A 539 -10.70 15.94 24.02
N SER A 540 -11.14 14.73 23.66
CA SER A 540 -10.47 13.81 22.74
C SER A 540 -11.51 13.20 21.82
N GLU A 541 -11.24 13.21 20.51
CA GLU A 541 -12.15 12.67 19.49
C GLU A 541 -13.59 13.26 19.59
N GLY A 542 -13.71 14.52 20.01
CA GLY A 542 -15.00 15.21 20.14
C GLY A 542 -15.84 14.89 21.39
N LEU A 543 -15.36 14.05 22.31
CA LEU A 543 -15.99 13.77 23.61
C LEU A 543 -15.08 14.13 24.78
N ALA A 544 -15.66 14.47 25.92
CA ALA A 544 -14.93 14.68 27.16
C ALA A 544 -15.58 13.93 28.33
N ALA A 545 -14.76 13.31 29.16
CA ALA A 545 -15.22 12.61 30.36
C ALA A 545 -15.55 13.64 31.46
N VAL A 546 -16.72 13.50 32.07
CA VAL A 546 -17.16 14.37 33.17
C VAL A 546 -17.76 13.58 34.31
N CYS A 547 -17.58 14.07 35.54
CA CYS A 547 -18.09 13.46 36.76
C CYS A 547 -19.09 14.38 37.45
N MET A 548 -20.21 13.80 37.88
CA MET A 548 -21.19 14.46 38.75
C MET A 548 -21.78 13.42 39.69
N HIS A 549 -21.95 13.76 40.97
CA HIS A 549 -22.44 12.82 42.01
C HIS A 549 -21.67 11.48 42.04
N ASN A 550 -20.35 11.54 41.91
CA ASN A 550 -19.45 10.38 41.92
C ASN A 550 -19.70 9.35 40.81
N LYS A 551 -20.33 9.77 39.70
CA LYS A 551 -20.51 8.96 38.51
C LYS A 551 -19.99 9.67 37.27
N TRP A 552 -19.23 8.93 36.48
CA TRP A 552 -18.61 9.37 35.25
C TRP A 552 -19.46 9.05 34.04
N GLY A 553 -19.42 9.94 33.05
CA GLY A 553 -20.02 9.80 31.73
C GLY A 553 -19.29 10.69 30.73
N PHE A 554 -19.83 10.82 29.52
CA PHE A 554 -19.21 11.61 28.46
C PHE A 554 -20.18 12.62 27.87
N ILE A 555 -19.67 13.82 27.65
CA ILE A 555 -20.38 14.91 26.98
C ILE A 555 -19.73 15.22 25.64
N ASN A 556 -20.52 15.71 24.69
CA ASN A 556 -20.02 16.27 23.44
C ASN A 556 -19.60 17.75 23.61
N ARG A 557 -19.08 18.36 22.53
CA ARG A 557 -18.65 19.77 22.51
C ARG A 557 -19.76 20.79 22.78
N THR A 558 -21.04 20.40 22.70
CA THR A 558 -22.18 21.26 23.05
C THR A 558 -22.62 21.08 24.52
N GLY A 559 -21.97 20.20 25.28
CA GLY A 559 -22.32 19.87 26.66
C GLY A 559 -23.43 18.83 26.82
N ASN A 560 -23.92 18.25 25.71
CA ASN A 560 -24.92 17.20 25.78
C ASN A 560 -24.29 15.90 26.25
N VAL A 561 -24.92 15.23 27.21
CA VAL A 561 -24.53 13.89 27.67
C VAL A 561 -24.76 12.90 26.53
N VAL A 562 -23.68 12.37 25.96
CA VAL A 562 -23.70 11.31 24.95
C VAL A 562 -23.67 9.94 25.62
N VAL A 563 -22.85 9.81 26.66
CA VAL A 563 -22.76 8.60 27.47
C VAL A 563 -23.20 8.93 28.89
N PRO A 564 -24.26 8.28 29.43
CA PRO A 564 -24.81 8.59 30.75
C PRO A 564 -23.78 8.55 31.89
N LEU A 565 -23.92 9.46 32.86
CA LEU A 565 -23.10 9.51 34.07
C LEU A 565 -23.51 8.38 35.02
N LYS A 566 -23.06 7.15 34.74
CA LYS A 566 -23.39 5.95 35.53
C LYS A 566 -22.15 5.11 35.92
N TYR A 567 -21.00 5.40 35.35
CA TYR A 567 -19.77 4.63 35.54
C TYR A 567 -19.02 5.05 36.80
N ASP A 568 -18.34 4.11 37.44
CA ASP A 568 -17.54 4.36 38.64
C ASP A 568 -16.20 5.03 38.29
N CYS A 569 -15.63 4.68 37.14
CA CYS A 569 -14.49 5.37 36.53
C CYS A 569 -14.45 5.15 35.01
N VAL A 570 -13.78 6.06 34.29
CA VAL A 570 -13.66 6.01 32.82
C VAL A 570 -12.25 6.41 32.39
N HIS A 571 -11.80 5.90 31.24
CA HIS A 571 -10.63 6.37 30.51
C HIS A 571 -11.07 7.18 29.28
N ASP A 572 -10.18 8.05 28.77
CA ASP A 572 -10.47 8.84 27.58
C ASP A 572 -10.62 7.98 26.32
N PHE A 573 -11.39 8.49 25.34
CA PHE A 573 -11.54 7.86 24.03
C PHE A 573 -10.23 7.89 23.26
N LYS A 574 -9.91 6.74 22.66
CA LYS A 574 -8.80 6.56 21.72
C LYS A 574 -9.19 5.53 20.67
N SER A 575 -9.10 5.93 19.40
CA SER A 575 -9.51 5.14 18.24
C SER A 575 -11.00 4.72 18.30
N GLY A 576 -11.88 5.60 18.79
CA GLY A 576 -13.32 5.35 18.86
C GLY A 576 -13.81 4.53 20.05
N PHE A 577 -12.91 4.08 20.96
CA PHE A 577 -13.27 3.28 22.14
C PHE A 577 -12.70 3.85 23.44
N ALA A 578 -13.43 3.67 24.54
CA ALA A 578 -13.03 4.00 25.90
C ALA A 578 -13.22 2.79 26.83
N GLN A 579 -12.40 2.70 27.87
CA GLN A 579 -12.54 1.67 28.91
C GLN A 579 -13.27 2.29 30.11
N VAL A 580 -14.23 1.54 30.68
CA VAL A 580 -15.03 2.00 31.81
C VAL A 580 -15.13 0.93 32.89
N PHE A 581 -15.41 1.35 34.12
CA PHE A 581 -15.70 0.47 35.24
C PHE A 581 -17.14 0.68 35.71
N TYR A 582 -17.89 -0.40 35.82
CA TYR A 582 -19.28 -0.38 36.23
C TYR A 582 -19.57 -1.59 37.13
N ASN A 583 -20.05 -1.34 38.35
CA ASN A 583 -20.48 -2.39 39.29
C ASN A 583 -19.40 -3.47 39.52
N GLY A 584 -18.14 -3.07 39.67
CA GLY A 584 -17.05 -4.00 39.93
C GLY A 584 -16.47 -4.69 38.68
N LYS A 585 -16.96 -4.38 37.48
CA LYS A 585 -16.51 -4.98 36.22
C LYS A 585 -15.89 -3.94 35.28
N LYS A 586 -14.82 -4.35 34.60
CA LYS A 586 -14.17 -3.58 33.52
C LYS A 586 -14.84 -3.94 32.20
N LEU A 587 -15.35 -2.93 31.51
CA LEU A 587 -16.00 -3.01 30.21
C LEU A 587 -15.29 -2.01 29.29
N GLY A 588 -15.62 -2.00 28.01
CA GLY A 588 -15.44 -0.75 27.29
C GLY A 588 -16.58 -0.43 26.36
N ILE A 589 -16.52 0.78 25.85
CA ILE A 589 -17.62 1.45 25.20
C ILE A 589 -17.14 2.11 23.92
N ASN A 590 -18.04 2.22 22.94
CA ASN A 590 -17.80 3.08 21.78
C ASN A 590 -18.30 4.51 22.04
N MET A 591 -18.12 5.40 21.06
CA MET A 591 -18.52 6.81 21.15
C MET A 591 -20.02 7.05 21.32
N ARG A 592 -20.87 6.04 21.08
CA ARG A 592 -22.32 6.08 21.33
C ARG A 592 -22.70 5.56 22.73
N GLY A 593 -21.75 5.01 23.47
CA GLY A 593 -21.97 4.40 24.79
C GLY A 593 -22.45 2.95 24.75
N GLU A 594 -22.36 2.29 23.59
CA GLU A 594 -22.64 0.85 23.47
C GLU A 594 -21.53 0.06 24.18
N GLU A 595 -21.89 -0.93 24.99
CA GLU A 595 -20.99 -1.67 25.87
C GLU A 595 -20.47 -2.96 25.19
N PHE A 596 -19.17 -3.21 25.30
CA PHE A 596 -18.46 -4.35 24.72
C PHE A 596 -17.61 -5.06 25.78
N ASP A 597 -17.32 -6.35 25.55
CA ASP A 597 -16.33 -7.08 26.32
C ASP A 597 -14.95 -6.43 26.13
N ILE A 598 -14.22 -6.28 27.23
CA ILE A 598 -12.91 -5.64 27.22
C ILE A 598 -11.90 -6.34 26.30
N LYS A 599 -12.03 -7.66 26.12
CA LYS A 599 -11.15 -8.43 25.21
C LYS A 599 -11.26 -7.96 23.75
N PHE A 600 -12.44 -7.51 23.34
CA PHE A 600 -12.66 -6.97 22.00
C PHE A 600 -11.88 -5.67 21.80
N ILE A 601 -11.87 -4.78 22.79
CA ILE A 601 -11.14 -3.51 22.71
C ILE A 601 -9.62 -3.72 22.76
N GLU A 602 -9.16 -4.69 23.55
CA GLU A 602 -7.74 -5.08 23.55
C GLU A 602 -7.30 -5.62 22.18
N LEU A 603 -8.16 -6.37 21.48
CA LEU A 603 -7.92 -6.83 20.12
C LEU A 603 -7.87 -5.67 19.11
N VAL A 604 -8.85 -4.76 19.13
CA VAL A 604 -8.90 -3.57 18.26
C VAL A 604 -7.63 -2.72 18.43
N ARG A 605 -7.19 -2.51 19.67
CA ARG A 605 -5.94 -1.77 19.96
C ARG A 605 -4.70 -2.50 19.46
N ARG A 606 -4.64 -3.83 19.57
CA ARG A 606 -3.51 -4.64 19.07
C ARG A 606 -3.41 -4.60 17.54
N LEU A 607 -4.55 -4.57 16.85
CA LEU A 607 -4.63 -4.55 15.39
C LEU A 607 -4.60 -3.12 14.80
N ASN A 608 -4.60 -2.09 15.64
CA ASN A 608 -4.57 -0.68 15.26
C ASN A 608 -5.71 -0.28 14.29
N LEU A 609 -6.87 -0.93 14.43
CA LEU A 609 -8.05 -0.68 13.60
C LEU A 609 -8.68 0.66 13.98
N LYS A 610 -9.07 1.45 12.96
CA LYS A 610 -9.83 2.70 13.12
C LYS A 610 -11.19 2.50 12.45
N GLY A 611 -12.27 2.64 13.19
CA GLY A 611 -13.62 2.51 12.63
C GLY A 611 -14.69 2.28 13.69
N THR A 612 -15.94 2.48 13.28
CA THR A 612 -17.10 1.99 14.02
C THR A 612 -17.18 0.46 13.94
N PRO A 613 -17.91 -0.23 14.85
CA PRO A 613 -18.11 -1.68 14.74
C PRO A 613 -18.62 -2.12 13.35
N ASP A 614 -19.37 -1.26 12.67
CA ASP A 614 -19.87 -1.47 11.31
C ASP A 614 -18.77 -1.58 10.23
N ASP A 615 -17.54 -1.13 10.52
CA ASP A 615 -16.39 -1.21 9.60
C ASP A 615 -15.50 -2.45 9.85
N VAL A 616 -15.81 -3.25 10.88
CA VAL A 616 -14.96 -4.36 11.36
C VAL A 616 -15.60 -5.74 11.17
N ASP A 617 -16.89 -5.82 10.85
CA ASP A 617 -17.54 -6.99 10.24
C ASP A 617 -17.17 -7.10 8.75
#